data_AF-A0A7J4RJV9-F1
#
_entry.id   AF-A0A7J4RJV9-F1
#
_cell.length_a   1.000
_cell.length_b   1.000
_cell.length_c   1.000
_cell.angle_alpha   90.00
_cell.angle_beta   90.00
_cell.angle_gamma   90.00
#
_symmetry.space_group_name_H-M   'P 1'
#
loop_
_entity.id
_entity.type
_entity.pdbx_description
1 polymer ?
#
loop_
_entity_poly.entity_id
_entity_poly.type
_entity_poly.pdbx_seq_one_letter_code
_entity_poly.pdbx_strand_id
1 'polypeptide(L)'
;MTTGWSRYALRFGDYYRSLTTDDLWTPPRLRSREWMFIPWGSKPPDRHRALPTKDDLLSYLQTRTPHSCFHSTAYYNDPSQRKMNDKGWLGADLIFDLDGDHLPGVSDNDFPSMMDKIQEQAWSLWSDFLEPEFGFKERYVQTTFSGHRGFHIHVRDPSLMHLDSNARRELVNYITGVGIDVQSVMSGPDIGWSNRIDIGFEDVINKLASISNSEKSTQLVSDLHSNLKSRNFSCSKELIKKLAIESTTGGRIDRLRQDNSRTVFTTKKLNEAFWELVKGAPLAVGET
;
A
#
# COMPACT_ATOMS: atom_id res chain seq x y z
N MET A 1 22.11 -11.39 28.04
CA MET A 1 20.81 -11.56 28.72
C MET A 1 19.74 -11.51 27.66
N THR A 2 19.09 -12.62 27.33
CA THR A 2 17.90 -12.61 26.48
C THR A 2 16.84 -11.79 27.21
N THR A 3 16.60 -10.56 26.75
CA THR A 3 15.50 -9.71 27.22
C THR A 3 14.20 -10.41 26.88
N GLY A 4 13.62 -11.12 27.86
CA GLY A 4 12.36 -11.83 27.69
C GLY A 4 11.20 -10.86 27.44
N TRP A 5 10.22 -11.30 26.65
CA TRP A 5 9.01 -10.54 26.34
C TRP A 5 8.16 -10.18 27.58
N SER A 6 8.42 -10.82 28.73
CA SER A 6 7.68 -10.67 29.98
C SER A 6 7.60 -9.23 30.49
N ARG A 7 8.67 -8.44 30.33
CA ARG A 7 8.67 -7.02 30.72
C ARG A 7 7.65 -6.22 29.91
N TYR A 8 7.54 -6.49 28.61
CA TYR A 8 6.58 -5.82 27.73
C TYR A 8 5.15 -6.31 28.00
N ALA A 9 4.97 -7.61 28.24
CA ALA A 9 3.68 -8.18 28.63
C ALA A 9 3.14 -7.55 29.91
N LEU A 10 3.99 -7.32 30.92
CA LEU A 10 3.59 -6.63 32.14
C LEU A 10 3.07 -5.21 31.84
N ARG A 11 3.83 -4.44 31.04
CA ARG A 11 3.44 -3.07 30.65
C ARG A 11 2.13 -3.02 29.86
N PHE A 12 1.93 -3.96 28.93
CA PHE A 12 0.66 -4.07 28.21
C PHE A 12 -0.49 -4.44 29.15
N GLY A 13 -0.24 -5.30 30.13
CA GLY A 13 -1.22 -5.67 31.14
C GLY A 13 -1.64 -4.48 31.99
N ASP A 14 -0.67 -3.68 32.43
CA ASP A 14 -0.93 -2.45 33.19
C ASP A 14 -1.71 -1.45 32.36
N TYR A 15 -1.33 -1.26 31.09
CA TYR A 15 -2.05 -0.41 30.15
C TYR A 15 -3.51 -0.88 29.99
N TYR A 16 -3.76 -2.13 29.61
CA TYR A 16 -5.13 -2.62 29.42
C TYR A 16 -5.97 -2.55 30.70
N ARG A 17 -5.39 -2.83 31.87
CA ARG A 17 -6.08 -2.71 33.17
C ARG A 17 -6.39 -1.27 33.56
N SER A 18 -5.65 -0.28 33.05
CA SER A 18 -5.97 1.13 33.29
C SER A 18 -7.12 1.67 32.44
N LEU A 19 -7.52 0.94 31.38
CA LEU A 19 -8.59 1.38 30.47
C LEU A 19 -9.98 1.12 31.06
N THR A 20 -10.90 2.00 30.70
CA THR A 20 -12.34 1.84 30.85
C THR A 20 -12.99 1.59 29.48
N THR A 21 -14.30 1.35 29.44
CA THR A 21 -15.04 1.15 28.18
C THR A 21 -15.08 2.40 27.31
N ASP A 22 -15.02 3.58 27.91
CA ASP A 22 -15.04 4.86 27.20
C ASP A 22 -13.71 5.13 26.47
N ASP A 23 -12.60 4.60 27.00
CA ASP A 23 -11.28 4.73 26.38
C ASP A 23 -11.13 3.84 25.12
N LEU A 24 -11.98 2.81 24.98
CA LEU A 24 -11.88 1.88 23.86
C LEU A 24 -12.53 2.44 22.60
N TRP A 25 -11.74 2.57 21.55
CA TRP A 25 -12.27 2.66 20.19
C TRP A 25 -12.66 1.26 19.68
N THR A 26 -13.81 1.17 19.00
CA THR A 26 -14.25 -0.06 18.34
C THR A 26 -14.70 0.21 16.92
N PRO A 27 -14.45 -0.71 15.97
CA PRO A 27 -14.93 -0.55 14.61
C PRO A 27 -16.47 -0.58 14.56
N PRO A 28 -17.09 0.07 13.56
CA PRO A 28 -18.51 -0.07 13.29
C PRO A 28 -18.91 -1.54 13.11
N ARG A 29 -20.15 -1.84 13.49
CA ARG A 29 -20.74 -3.20 13.42
C ARG A 29 -19.94 -4.25 14.20
N LEU A 30 -19.40 -3.87 15.36
CA LEU A 30 -18.63 -4.70 16.29
C LEU A 30 -19.12 -6.16 16.39
N ARG A 31 -20.44 -6.36 16.58
CA ARG A 31 -21.08 -7.67 16.74
C ARG A 31 -20.89 -8.63 15.57
N SER A 32 -20.70 -8.11 14.37
CA SER A 32 -20.55 -8.88 13.14
C SER A 32 -19.09 -9.13 12.75
N ARG A 33 -18.12 -8.75 13.59
CA ARG A 33 -16.70 -8.90 13.28
C ARG A 33 -16.09 -10.06 14.06
N GLU A 34 -15.24 -10.81 13.38
CA GLU A 34 -14.31 -11.73 14.03
C GLU A 34 -13.16 -10.92 14.63
N TRP A 35 -12.78 -11.28 15.85
CA TRP A 35 -11.58 -10.78 16.49
C TRP A 35 -10.50 -11.86 16.50
N MET A 36 -9.25 -11.41 16.33
CA MET A 36 -8.05 -12.21 16.46
C MET A 36 -7.06 -11.52 17.40
N PHE A 37 -6.44 -12.29 18.27
CA PHE A 37 -5.45 -11.79 19.22
C PHE A 37 -4.18 -12.61 19.12
N ILE A 38 -3.03 -11.92 19.09
CA ILE A 38 -1.72 -12.57 19.18
C ILE A 38 -1.32 -12.59 20.65
N PRO A 39 -1.15 -13.76 21.28
CA PRO A 39 -0.64 -13.86 22.64
C PRO A 39 0.87 -13.62 22.69
N TRP A 40 1.40 -13.37 23.89
CA TRP A 40 2.84 -13.34 24.11
C TRP A 40 3.47 -14.74 24.04
N GLY A 41 4.71 -14.83 23.56
CA GLY A 41 5.46 -16.08 23.43
C GLY A 41 5.13 -16.83 22.13
N SER A 42 5.22 -18.16 22.15
CA SER A 42 5.07 -19.02 20.97
C SER A 42 3.66 -19.59 20.77
N LYS A 43 2.68 -19.12 21.55
CA LYS A 43 1.30 -19.61 21.43
C LYS A 43 0.67 -19.17 20.10
N PRO A 44 -0.16 -20.01 19.47
CA PRO A 44 -0.83 -19.63 18.23
C PRO A 44 -1.80 -18.47 18.46
N PRO A 45 -2.12 -17.68 17.41
CA PRO A 45 -3.15 -16.65 17.48
C PRO A 45 -4.50 -17.21 17.93
N ASP A 46 -5.19 -16.48 18.82
CA ASP A 46 -6.55 -16.78 19.26
C ASP A 46 -7.55 -16.15 18.30
N ARG A 47 -8.24 -16.98 17.52
CA ARG A 47 -9.13 -16.58 16.41
C ARG A 47 -10.59 -16.99 16.67
N HIS A 48 -11.48 -16.60 15.75
CA HIS A 48 -12.91 -16.93 15.83
C HIS A 48 -13.58 -16.39 17.10
N ARG A 49 -13.15 -15.21 17.55
CA ARG A 49 -13.76 -14.53 18.70
C ARG A 49 -14.86 -13.59 18.25
N ALA A 50 -16.03 -13.73 18.87
CA ALA A 50 -17.11 -12.76 18.79
C ALA A 50 -17.11 -11.96 20.11
N LEU A 51 -16.96 -10.64 20.01
CA LEU A 51 -16.96 -9.73 21.16
C LEU A 51 -18.05 -8.68 20.90
N PRO A 52 -19.32 -8.94 21.26
CA PRO A 52 -20.46 -8.15 20.80
C PRO A 52 -20.57 -6.77 21.45
N THR A 53 -19.88 -6.53 22.56
CA THR A 53 -19.87 -5.24 23.28
C THR A 53 -18.45 -4.77 23.60
N LYS A 54 -18.32 -3.48 23.93
CA LYS A 54 -17.06 -2.92 24.42
C LYS A 54 -16.63 -3.55 25.74
N ASP A 55 -17.57 -3.91 26.62
CA ASP A 55 -17.30 -4.60 27.87
C ASP A 55 -16.67 -5.97 27.65
N ASP A 56 -17.16 -6.73 26.67
CA ASP A 56 -16.59 -8.04 26.30
C ASP A 56 -15.15 -7.88 25.83
N LEU A 57 -14.89 -6.88 24.97
CA LEU A 57 -13.55 -6.58 24.48
C LEU A 57 -12.63 -6.14 25.62
N LEU A 58 -13.06 -5.20 26.46
CA LEU A 58 -12.28 -4.72 27.60
C LEU A 58 -11.92 -5.87 28.54
N SER A 59 -12.91 -6.69 28.91
CA SER A 59 -12.73 -7.85 29.78
C SER A 59 -11.73 -8.83 29.19
N TYR A 60 -11.78 -9.08 27.87
CA TYR A 60 -10.82 -9.93 27.18
C TYR A 60 -9.40 -9.33 27.26
N LEU A 61 -9.24 -8.05 26.93
CA LEU A 61 -7.93 -7.38 26.93
C LEU A 61 -7.29 -7.39 28.32
N GLN A 62 -8.05 -7.06 29.36
CA GLN A 62 -7.58 -7.02 30.74
C GLN A 62 -7.21 -8.40 31.29
N THR A 63 -7.94 -9.44 30.87
CA THR A 63 -7.71 -10.82 31.34
C THR A 63 -6.59 -11.51 30.57
N ARG A 64 -6.54 -11.35 29.25
CA ARG A 64 -5.63 -12.07 28.36
C ARG A 64 -4.35 -11.33 28.06
N THR A 65 -4.37 -9.99 28.15
CA THR A 65 -3.21 -9.12 27.89
C THR A 65 -2.51 -9.50 26.58
N PRO A 66 -3.19 -9.46 25.42
CA PRO A 66 -2.57 -9.86 24.15
C PRO A 66 -1.44 -8.90 23.75
N HIS A 67 -0.53 -9.39 22.91
CA HIS A 67 0.52 -8.58 22.27
C HIS A 67 -0.06 -7.69 21.16
N SER A 68 -0.97 -8.24 20.35
CA SER A 68 -1.60 -7.51 19.25
C SER A 68 -3.06 -7.90 19.13
N CYS A 69 -3.89 -6.95 18.69
CA CYS A 69 -5.33 -7.09 18.54
C CYS A 69 -5.71 -6.79 17.09
N PHE A 70 -6.56 -7.62 16.51
CA PHE A 70 -7.06 -7.47 15.16
C PHE A 70 -8.56 -7.75 15.13
N HIS A 71 -9.24 -7.12 14.18
CA HIS A 71 -10.60 -7.47 13.82
C HIS A 71 -10.69 -7.71 12.32
N SER A 72 -11.64 -8.53 11.89
CA SER A 72 -11.88 -8.77 10.48
C SER A 72 -12.31 -7.50 9.76
N THR A 73 -11.87 -7.38 8.51
CA THR A 73 -12.39 -6.41 7.54
C THR A 73 -13.81 -6.81 7.11
N ALA A 74 -14.05 -8.11 7.06
CA ALA A 74 -15.31 -8.74 6.75
C ALA A 74 -16.31 -8.70 7.91
N TYR A 75 -17.58 -8.75 7.52
CA TYR A 75 -18.75 -8.88 8.38
C TYR A 75 -19.35 -10.28 8.22
N TYR A 76 -19.79 -10.85 9.34
CA TYR A 76 -20.34 -12.19 9.42
C TYR A 76 -21.63 -12.19 10.22
N ASN A 77 -22.53 -13.12 9.90
CA ASN A 77 -23.70 -13.38 10.71
C ASN A 77 -23.31 -14.01 12.05
N ASP A 78 -22.39 -14.98 12.04
CA ASP A 78 -21.79 -15.56 13.24
C ASP A 78 -20.25 -15.57 13.12
N PRO A 79 -19.57 -14.53 13.64
CA PRO A 79 -18.11 -14.44 13.57
C PRO A 79 -17.38 -15.51 14.39
N SER A 80 -18.06 -16.18 15.33
CA SER A 80 -17.48 -17.21 16.20
C SER A 80 -17.31 -18.57 15.52
N GLN A 81 -17.94 -18.78 14.36
CA GLN A 81 -17.81 -20.03 13.63
C GLN A 81 -16.37 -20.27 13.16
N ARG A 82 -15.96 -21.55 13.21
CA ARG A 82 -14.62 -21.98 12.79
C ARG A 82 -14.51 -22.18 11.28
N LYS A 83 -15.57 -22.66 10.65
CA LYS A 83 -15.62 -22.87 9.20
C LYS A 83 -16.15 -21.61 8.52
N MET A 84 -15.49 -21.18 7.45
CA MET A 84 -15.84 -19.94 6.74
C MET A 84 -17.26 -19.94 6.17
N ASN A 85 -17.70 -21.07 5.59
CA ASN A 85 -19.05 -21.20 5.03
C ASN A 85 -20.14 -21.04 6.10
N ASP A 86 -19.84 -21.44 7.34
CA ASP A 86 -20.80 -21.40 8.44
C ASP A 86 -20.89 -20.00 9.08
N LYS A 87 -19.89 -19.13 8.87
CA LYS A 87 -19.90 -17.75 9.40
C LYS A 87 -21.00 -16.88 8.79
N GLY A 88 -21.44 -17.19 7.57
CA GLY A 88 -22.40 -16.38 6.81
C GLY A 88 -21.84 -14.98 6.49
N TRP A 89 -20.97 -14.89 5.49
CA TRP A 89 -20.36 -13.62 5.07
C TRP A 89 -21.41 -12.60 4.59
N LEU A 90 -21.29 -11.35 5.05
CA LEU A 90 -22.26 -10.27 4.79
C LEU A 90 -21.68 -9.11 3.97
N GLY A 91 -20.36 -9.08 3.76
CA GLY A 91 -19.66 -7.95 3.16
C GLY A 91 -18.28 -7.76 3.78
N ALA A 92 -17.51 -6.80 3.27
CA ALA A 92 -16.26 -6.38 3.90
C ALA A 92 -15.94 -4.91 3.63
N ASP A 93 -15.30 -4.27 4.60
CA ASP A 93 -14.67 -2.95 4.40
C ASP A 93 -13.68 -3.01 3.23
N LEU A 94 -13.56 -1.92 2.48
CA LEU A 94 -12.45 -1.72 1.56
C LEU A 94 -11.32 -1.05 2.33
N ILE A 95 -10.13 -1.64 2.32
CA ILE A 95 -8.98 -1.16 3.07
C ILE A 95 -7.79 -1.08 2.15
N PHE A 96 -7.10 0.05 2.22
CA PHE A 96 -5.78 0.24 1.63
C PHE A 96 -4.77 0.28 2.76
N ASP A 97 -3.77 -0.61 2.70
CA ASP A 97 -2.69 -0.72 3.68
C ASP A 97 -1.41 -0.17 3.04
N LEU A 98 -0.87 0.89 3.63
CA LEU A 98 0.35 1.55 3.18
C LEU A 98 1.44 1.27 4.22
N ASP A 99 2.42 0.44 3.86
CA ASP A 99 3.55 0.09 4.71
C ASP A 99 4.85 0.71 4.20
N GLY A 100 5.54 1.46 5.06
CA GLY A 100 6.78 2.18 4.77
C GLY A 100 7.95 1.28 4.42
N ASP A 101 7.98 0.03 4.91
CA ASP A 101 9.04 -0.95 4.62
C ASP A 101 9.18 -1.30 3.15
N HIS A 102 8.05 -1.26 2.45
CA HIS A 102 7.99 -1.65 1.06
C HIS A 102 8.33 -0.46 0.14
N LEU A 103 8.43 0.76 0.67
CA LEU A 103 8.74 1.94 -0.15
C LEU A 103 10.19 1.90 -0.70
N PRO A 104 10.37 2.02 -2.03
CA PRO A 104 11.69 2.14 -2.63
C PRO A 104 12.50 3.30 -2.04
N GLY A 105 13.77 3.03 -1.70
CA GLY A 105 14.69 4.06 -1.21
C GLY A 105 14.40 4.56 0.20
N VAL A 106 13.64 3.81 1.00
CA VAL A 106 13.45 4.05 2.43
C VAL A 106 14.32 3.08 3.21
N SER A 107 14.96 3.58 4.27
CA SER A 107 15.75 2.79 5.21
C SER A 107 14.98 2.69 6.52
N ASP A 108 14.81 1.48 7.05
CA ASP A 108 14.16 1.22 8.34
C ASP A 108 14.82 1.97 9.51
N ASN A 109 16.09 2.37 9.34
CA ASN A 109 16.86 3.11 10.33
C ASN A 109 16.57 4.62 10.33
N ASP A 110 15.88 5.14 9.30
CA ASP A 110 15.50 6.55 9.18
C ASP A 110 13.97 6.70 9.27
N PHE A 111 13.47 6.48 10.50
CA PHE A 111 12.04 6.50 10.78
C PHE A 111 11.35 7.84 10.45
N PRO A 112 11.93 9.02 10.74
CA PRO A 112 11.32 10.29 10.34
C PRO A 112 11.12 10.42 8.84
N SER A 113 12.15 10.17 8.03
CA SER A 113 12.04 10.27 6.57
C SER A 113 11.08 9.23 5.99
N MET A 114 11.04 8.02 6.56
CA MET A 114 10.04 7.01 6.20
C MET A 114 8.62 7.51 6.47
N MET A 115 8.41 8.12 7.64
CA MET A 115 7.11 8.63 8.05
C MET A 115 6.62 9.75 7.12
N ASP A 116 7.49 10.68 6.76
CA ASP A 116 7.16 11.77 5.84
C ASP A 116 6.74 11.20 4.46
N LYS A 117 7.53 10.27 3.92
CA LYS A 117 7.23 9.62 2.64
C LYS A 117 5.92 8.83 2.66
N ILE A 118 5.67 8.03 3.70
CA ILE A 118 4.45 7.21 3.74
C ILE A 118 3.19 8.07 3.99
N GLN A 119 3.32 9.21 4.67
CA GLN A 119 2.25 10.21 4.76
C GLN A 119 1.95 10.85 3.40
N GLU A 120 2.98 11.24 2.65
CA GLU A 120 2.82 11.77 1.29
C GLU A 120 2.14 10.74 0.37
N GLN A 121 2.55 9.47 0.41
CA GLN A 121 1.90 8.42 -0.37
C GLN A 121 0.44 8.16 0.05
N ALA A 122 0.16 8.19 1.36
CA ALA A 122 -1.22 8.07 1.85
C ALA A 122 -2.10 9.24 1.39
N TRP A 123 -1.55 10.46 1.39
CA TRP A 123 -2.23 11.63 0.87
C TRP A 123 -2.46 11.53 -0.64
N SER A 124 -1.44 11.24 -1.44
CA SER A 124 -1.56 11.05 -2.89
C SER A 124 -2.58 9.96 -3.25
N LEU A 125 -2.59 8.84 -2.53
CA LEU A 125 -3.59 7.81 -2.73
C LEU A 125 -5.01 8.38 -2.57
N TRP A 126 -5.25 9.15 -1.51
CA TRP A 126 -6.54 9.80 -1.27
C TRP A 126 -6.88 10.87 -2.31
N SER A 127 -6.01 11.88 -2.44
CA SER A 127 -6.25 13.09 -3.22
C SER A 127 -6.23 12.88 -4.72
N ASP A 128 -5.52 11.85 -5.20
CA ASP A 128 -5.34 11.64 -6.62
C ASP A 128 -6.26 10.54 -7.13
N PHE A 129 -6.52 9.49 -6.34
CA PHE A 129 -7.29 8.32 -6.80
C PHE A 129 -8.64 8.17 -6.08
N LEU A 130 -8.62 8.00 -4.76
CA LEU A 130 -9.79 7.51 -4.02
C LEU A 130 -10.95 8.51 -4.06
N GLU A 131 -10.68 9.79 -3.84
CA GLU A 131 -11.71 10.82 -3.84
C GLU A 131 -12.12 11.28 -5.25
N PRO A 132 -11.21 11.85 -6.08
CA PRO A 132 -11.63 12.47 -7.33
C PRO A 132 -12.05 11.46 -8.41
N GLU A 133 -11.42 10.28 -8.46
CA GLU A 133 -11.63 9.32 -9.56
C GLU A 133 -12.58 8.20 -9.17
N PHE A 134 -12.43 7.62 -7.98
CA PHE A 134 -13.36 6.59 -7.51
C PHE A 134 -14.61 7.17 -6.84
N GLY A 135 -14.63 8.47 -6.55
CA GLY A 135 -15.78 9.14 -5.93
C GLY A 135 -16.01 8.73 -4.48
N PHE A 136 -14.99 8.21 -3.79
CA PHE A 136 -15.12 7.85 -2.38
C PHE A 136 -15.31 9.12 -1.55
N LYS A 137 -16.22 9.03 -0.59
CA LYS A 137 -16.63 10.20 0.21
C LYS A 137 -15.93 10.17 1.55
N GLU A 138 -15.28 11.27 1.91
CA GLU A 138 -14.53 11.42 3.17
C GLU A 138 -15.36 10.97 4.39
N ARG A 139 -16.65 11.26 4.42
CA ARG A 139 -17.56 10.85 5.51
C ARG A 139 -17.64 9.33 5.78
N TYR A 140 -17.24 8.49 4.82
CA TYR A 140 -17.19 7.03 4.96
C TYR A 140 -15.78 6.51 5.24
N VAL A 141 -14.80 7.40 5.32
CA VAL A 141 -13.39 7.07 5.39
C VAL A 141 -12.86 7.27 6.79
N GLN A 142 -12.03 6.35 7.23
CA GLN A 142 -11.24 6.48 8.45
C GLN A 142 -9.80 6.14 8.14
N THR A 143 -8.91 7.11 8.34
CA THR A 143 -7.47 6.91 8.25
C THR A 143 -6.92 6.62 9.64
N THR A 144 -6.10 5.59 9.76
CA THR A 144 -5.46 5.19 11.03
C THR A 144 -3.98 4.96 10.83
N PHE A 145 -3.16 5.46 11.77
CA PHE A 145 -1.77 5.03 11.87
C PHE A 145 -1.72 3.55 12.26
N SER A 146 -0.89 2.75 11.59
CA SER A 146 -0.78 1.30 11.82
C SER A 146 -0.20 0.95 13.19
N GLY A 147 0.36 1.92 13.90
CA GLY A 147 1.07 1.74 15.16
C GLY A 147 2.56 1.46 14.97
N HIS A 148 3.04 1.39 13.73
CA HIS A 148 4.45 1.19 13.43
C HIS A 148 4.94 2.07 12.27
N ARG A 149 4.80 1.64 11.02
CA ARG A 149 5.50 2.25 9.87
C ARG A 149 4.58 2.62 8.71
N GLY A 150 3.29 2.78 8.98
CA GLY A 150 2.32 2.88 7.91
C GLY A 150 0.96 3.43 8.32
N PHE A 151 0.06 3.47 7.34
CA PHE A 151 -1.31 3.94 7.50
C PHE A 151 -2.28 2.96 6.87
N HIS A 152 -3.47 2.85 7.45
CA HIS A 152 -4.60 2.18 6.82
C HIS A 152 -5.66 3.21 6.48
N ILE A 153 -6.19 3.16 5.26
CA ILE A 153 -7.37 3.91 4.84
C ILE A 153 -8.54 2.94 4.77
N HIS A 154 -9.46 3.03 5.73
CA HIS A 154 -10.67 2.23 5.77
C HIS A 154 -11.82 2.96 5.09
N VAL A 155 -12.27 2.46 3.94
CA VAL A 155 -13.47 2.95 3.24
C VAL A 155 -14.66 2.06 3.62
N ARG A 156 -15.61 2.62 4.37
CA ARG A 156 -16.78 1.91 4.90
C ARG A 156 -18.09 2.38 4.27
N ASP A 157 -18.06 2.68 2.97
CA ASP A 157 -19.27 3.02 2.21
C ASP A 157 -20.15 1.76 2.06
N PRO A 158 -21.41 1.77 2.52
CA PRO A 158 -22.30 0.63 2.39
C PRO A 158 -22.46 0.12 0.95
N SER A 159 -22.37 1.01 -0.05
CA SER A 159 -22.49 0.64 -1.46
C SER A 159 -21.31 -0.20 -1.96
N LEU A 160 -20.16 -0.19 -1.27
CA LEU A 160 -18.95 -0.90 -1.69
C LEU A 160 -18.70 -2.21 -0.93
N MET A 161 -19.51 -2.53 0.09
CA MET A 161 -19.27 -3.69 0.95
C MET A 161 -19.33 -5.04 0.22
N HIS A 162 -20.00 -5.08 -0.93
CA HIS A 162 -20.21 -6.27 -1.75
C HIS A 162 -19.06 -6.55 -2.73
N LEU A 163 -18.09 -5.65 -2.88
CA LEU A 163 -16.98 -5.82 -3.81
C LEU A 163 -16.21 -7.11 -3.49
N ASP A 164 -16.08 -7.97 -4.50
CA ASP A 164 -15.34 -9.22 -4.39
C ASP A 164 -13.82 -9.00 -4.55
N SER A 165 -13.06 -10.08 -4.46
CA SER A 165 -11.59 -10.00 -4.58
C SER A 165 -11.12 -9.53 -5.96
N ASN A 166 -11.88 -9.78 -7.03
CA ASN A 166 -11.48 -9.40 -8.39
C ASN A 166 -11.70 -7.90 -8.60
N ALA A 167 -12.86 -7.38 -8.22
CA ALA A 167 -13.15 -5.95 -8.31
C ALA A 167 -12.16 -5.13 -7.46
N ARG A 168 -11.82 -5.61 -6.26
CA ARG A 168 -10.79 -4.98 -5.41
C ARG A 168 -9.42 -4.99 -6.07
N ARG A 169 -9.05 -6.08 -6.73
CA ARG A 169 -7.79 -6.18 -7.49
C ARG A 169 -7.76 -5.19 -8.66
N GLU A 170 -8.88 -4.98 -9.35
CA GLU A 170 -8.92 -3.98 -10.43
C GLU A 170 -8.73 -2.55 -9.91
N LEU A 171 -9.24 -2.21 -8.71
CA LEU A 171 -8.94 -0.93 -8.07
C LEU A 171 -7.43 -0.77 -7.83
N VAL A 172 -6.78 -1.81 -7.30
CA VAL A 172 -5.33 -1.81 -7.06
C VAL A 172 -4.56 -1.73 -8.38
N ASN A 173 -4.94 -2.50 -9.41
CA ASN A 173 -4.31 -2.44 -10.73
C ASN A 173 -4.39 -1.03 -11.33
N TYR A 174 -5.55 -0.39 -11.23
CA TYR A 174 -5.75 0.97 -11.71
C TYR A 174 -4.88 1.98 -10.96
N ILE A 175 -4.84 1.92 -9.62
CA ILE A 175 -3.98 2.80 -8.80
C ILE A 175 -2.51 2.61 -9.15
N THR A 176 -2.09 1.36 -9.36
CA THR A 176 -0.70 1.01 -9.65
C THR A 176 -0.34 1.10 -11.13
N GLY A 177 -1.28 1.45 -12.01
CA GLY A 177 -1.05 1.51 -13.45
C GLY A 177 -0.68 0.17 -14.10
N VAL A 178 -1.06 -0.95 -13.48
CA VAL A 178 -0.91 -2.28 -14.04
C VAL A 178 -1.97 -2.48 -15.14
N GLY A 179 -1.55 -2.98 -16.30
CA GLY A 179 -2.43 -3.19 -17.44
C GLY A 179 -2.75 -1.92 -18.26
N ILE A 180 -2.24 -0.76 -17.87
CA ILE A 180 -2.42 0.48 -18.63
C ILE A 180 -1.54 0.46 -19.88
N ASP A 181 -2.20 0.63 -21.02
CA ASP A 181 -1.55 0.87 -22.31
C ASP A 181 -1.33 2.38 -22.51
N VAL A 182 -0.08 2.81 -22.35
CA VAL A 182 0.33 4.21 -22.47
C VAL A 182 -0.05 4.79 -23.82
N GLN A 183 0.06 4.03 -24.91
CA GLN A 183 -0.25 4.51 -26.25
C GLN A 183 -1.74 4.87 -26.39
N SER A 184 -2.62 3.99 -25.89
CA SER A 184 -4.07 4.25 -25.86
C SER A 184 -4.43 5.45 -24.98
N VAL A 185 -3.76 5.62 -23.83
CA VAL A 185 -4.02 6.78 -22.95
C VAL A 185 -3.60 8.09 -23.61
N MET A 186 -2.41 8.14 -24.22
CA MET A 186 -1.89 9.37 -24.81
C MET A 186 -2.56 9.75 -26.14
N SER A 187 -3.12 8.78 -26.87
CA SER A 187 -3.90 9.03 -28.10
C SER A 187 -5.41 9.18 -27.86
N GLY A 188 -5.87 8.82 -26.66
CA GLY A 188 -7.26 8.80 -26.26
C GLY A 188 -7.73 10.13 -25.65
N PRO A 189 -8.96 10.14 -25.10
CA PRO A 189 -9.46 11.29 -24.35
C PRO A 189 -8.61 11.53 -23.09
N ASP A 190 -8.63 12.77 -22.61
CA ASP A 190 -7.99 13.13 -21.35
C ASP A 190 -8.69 12.39 -20.19
N ILE A 191 -7.96 11.50 -19.55
CA ILE A 191 -8.38 10.71 -18.39
C ILE A 191 -7.37 10.92 -17.27
N GLY A 192 -7.68 10.49 -16.05
CA GLY A 192 -6.76 10.62 -14.92
C GLY A 192 -5.33 10.19 -15.22
N TRP A 193 -5.16 9.08 -15.93
CA TRP A 193 -3.84 8.56 -16.29
C TRP A 193 -3.06 9.38 -17.32
N SER A 194 -3.70 10.26 -18.08
CA SER A 194 -3.03 11.13 -19.06
C SER A 194 -2.02 12.05 -18.38
N ASN A 195 -2.46 12.83 -17.39
CA ASN A 195 -1.57 13.71 -16.62
C ASN A 195 -0.52 12.93 -15.82
N ARG A 196 -0.86 11.74 -15.31
CA ARG A 196 0.09 10.89 -14.56
C ARG A 196 1.21 10.35 -15.42
N ILE A 197 0.92 10.00 -16.67
CA ILE A 197 1.94 9.58 -17.63
C ILE A 197 2.91 10.74 -17.89
N ASP A 198 2.41 11.96 -18.07
CA ASP A 198 3.25 13.13 -18.31
C ASP A 198 4.16 13.44 -17.10
N ILE A 199 3.61 13.46 -15.89
CA ILE A 199 4.39 13.65 -14.66
C ILE A 199 5.44 12.53 -14.50
N GLY A 200 5.03 11.28 -14.69
CA GLY A 200 5.94 10.13 -14.59
C GLY A 200 7.03 10.15 -15.65
N PHE A 201 6.72 10.63 -16.86
CA PHE A 201 7.68 10.78 -17.95
C PHE A 201 8.78 11.77 -17.57
N GLU A 202 8.42 12.95 -17.06
CA GLU A 202 9.39 13.95 -16.58
C GLU A 202 10.23 13.43 -15.41
N ASP A 203 9.60 12.82 -14.41
CA ASP A 203 10.30 12.29 -13.24
C ASP A 203 11.34 11.22 -13.64
N VAL A 204 10.95 10.27 -14.49
CA VAL A 204 11.85 9.20 -14.96
C VAL A 204 13.00 9.79 -15.77
N ILE A 205 12.75 10.75 -16.66
CA ILE A 205 13.82 11.40 -17.43
C ILE A 205 14.81 12.12 -16.51
N ASN A 206 14.32 12.87 -15.53
CA ASN A 206 15.17 13.59 -14.58
C ASN A 206 16.03 12.61 -13.75
N LYS A 207 15.45 11.48 -13.30
CA LYS A 207 16.17 10.40 -12.61
C LYS A 207 17.23 9.75 -13.50
N LEU A 208 16.90 9.43 -14.76
CA LEU A 208 17.83 8.84 -15.71
C LEU A 208 18.97 9.81 -16.07
N ALA A 209 18.69 11.09 -16.25
CA ALA A 209 19.70 12.12 -16.45
C ALA A 209 20.65 12.23 -15.25
N SER A 210 20.11 12.17 -14.02
CA SER A 210 20.90 12.17 -12.78
C SER A 210 21.80 10.94 -12.65
N ILE A 211 21.34 9.77 -13.10
CA ILE A 211 22.14 8.53 -13.15
C ILE A 211 23.29 8.67 -14.15
N SER A 212 23.05 9.27 -15.31
CA SER A 212 24.07 9.47 -16.35
C SER A 212 25.17 10.45 -15.92
N ASN A 213 24.87 11.38 -15.00
CA ASN A 213 25.73 12.51 -14.66
C ASN A 213 26.47 12.40 -13.30
N SER A 214 26.25 11.38 -12.44
CA SER A 214 26.72 11.42 -11.03
C SER A 214 27.16 10.10 -10.37
N GLU A 215 27.96 10.21 -9.28
CA GLU A 215 28.35 9.11 -8.36
C GLU A 215 27.19 8.57 -7.48
N LYS A 216 26.11 9.35 -7.27
CA LYS A 216 24.87 8.89 -6.60
C LYS A 216 24.03 7.92 -7.46
N SER A 217 24.52 7.55 -8.64
CA SER A 217 23.89 6.60 -9.57
C SER A 217 23.49 5.27 -8.91
N THR A 218 24.24 4.80 -7.91
CA THR A 218 23.98 3.48 -7.32
C THR A 218 22.63 3.39 -6.58
N GLN A 219 22.26 4.42 -5.79
CA GLN A 219 20.99 4.41 -5.06
C GLN A 219 19.80 4.55 -6.02
N LEU A 220 19.85 5.53 -6.93
CA LEU A 220 18.79 5.74 -7.93
C LEU A 220 18.58 4.51 -8.83
N VAL A 221 19.67 3.85 -9.25
CA VAL A 221 19.57 2.60 -10.01
C VAL A 221 18.93 1.50 -9.16
N SER A 222 19.20 1.45 -7.85
CA SER A 222 18.57 0.49 -6.95
C SER A 222 17.08 0.77 -6.78
N ASP A 223 16.68 2.03 -6.67
CA ASP A 223 15.28 2.45 -6.50
C ASP A 223 14.46 2.18 -7.78
N LEU A 224 15.01 2.51 -8.96
CA LEU A 224 14.37 2.17 -10.24
C LEU A 224 14.29 0.65 -10.44
N HIS A 225 15.30 -0.09 -9.97
CA HIS A 225 15.28 -1.56 -10.05
C HIS A 225 14.21 -2.17 -9.15
N SER A 226 14.05 -1.71 -7.91
CA SER A 226 13.00 -2.20 -7.01
C SER A 226 11.61 -1.82 -7.50
N ASN A 227 11.42 -0.61 -8.06
CA ASN A 227 10.16 -0.22 -8.69
C ASN A 227 9.78 -1.13 -9.85
N LEU A 228 10.72 -1.46 -10.75
CA LEU A 228 10.44 -2.43 -11.82
C LEU A 228 10.12 -3.82 -11.28
N LYS A 229 10.83 -4.24 -10.22
CA LYS A 229 10.63 -5.57 -9.62
C LYS A 229 9.26 -5.68 -8.92
N SER A 230 8.80 -4.66 -8.20
CA SER A 230 7.46 -4.64 -7.59
C SER A 230 6.32 -4.69 -8.61
N ARG A 231 6.61 -4.24 -9.83
CA ARG A 231 5.70 -4.31 -10.99
C ARG A 231 5.82 -5.62 -11.79
N ASN A 232 6.50 -6.64 -11.24
CA ASN A 232 6.80 -7.90 -11.92
C ASN A 232 7.57 -7.75 -13.25
N PHE A 233 8.31 -6.65 -13.42
CA PHE A 233 9.15 -6.41 -14.59
C PHE A 233 10.62 -6.73 -14.30
N SER A 234 11.12 -7.84 -14.82
CA SER A 234 12.51 -8.25 -14.62
C SER A 234 13.47 -7.39 -15.46
N CYS A 235 14.25 -6.51 -14.84
CA CYS A 235 15.28 -5.68 -15.49
C CYS A 235 16.55 -5.63 -14.64
N SER A 236 17.73 -5.82 -15.22
CA SER A 236 18.98 -5.77 -14.45
C SER A 236 19.43 -4.32 -14.19
N LYS A 237 20.23 -4.11 -13.15
CA LYS A 237 20.78 -2.78 -12.82
C LYS A 237 21.66 -2.23 -13.96
N GLU A 238 22.34 -3.09 -14.70
CA GLU A 238 23.14 -2.75 -15.88
C GLU A 238 22.27 -2.26 -17.03
N LEU A 239 21.10 -2.88 -17.24
CA LEU A 239 20.13 -2.42 -18.24
C LEU A 239 19.55 -1.04 -17.87
N ILE A 240 19.32 -0.77 -16.59
CA ILE A 240 18.89 0.57 -16.13
C ILE A 240 19.98 1.61 -16.38
N LYS A 241 21.25 1.29 -16.10
CA LYS A 241 22.39 2.17 -16.45
C LYS A 241 22.47 2.41 -17.96
N LYS A 242 22.26 1.37 -18.77
CA LYS A 242 22.19 1.50 -20.23
C LYS A 242 21.02 2.38 -20.67
N LEU A 243 19.85 2.23 -20.05
CA LEU A 243 18.68 3.07 -20.30
C LEU A 243 19.00 4.54 -20.02
N ALA A 244 19.69 4.83 -18.91
CA ALA A 244 20.10 6.18 -18.53
C ALA A 244 21.02 6.81 -19.59
N ILE A 245 22.05 6.08 -20.04
CA ILE A 245 22.96 6.55 -21.10
C ILE A 245 22.22 6.80 -22.41
N GLU A 246 21.31 5.90 -22.79
CA GLU A 246 20.54 6.08 -24.02
C GLU A 246 19.59 7.28 -23.91
N SER A 247 18.96 7.50 -22.75
CA SER A 247 18.04 8.63 -22.56
C SER A 247 18.71 9.99 -22.74
N THR A 248 19.99 10.12 -22.40
CA THR A 248 20.74 11.39 -22.51
C THR A 248 21.47 11.56 -23.85
N THR A 249 21.41 10.57 -24.75
CA THR A 249 22.18 10.57 -26.01
C THR A 249 21.30 10.55 -27.25
N GLY A 250 21.71 11.28 -28.29
CA GLY A 250 21.13 11.19 -29.63
C GLY A 250 19.66 11.63 -29.75
N GLY A 251 19.24 12.62 -28.96
CA GLY A 251 17.91 13.25 -29.04
C GLY A 251 16.74 12.26 -28.95
N ARG A 252 16.93 11.14 -28.23
CA ARG A 252 15.93 10.07 -28.15
C ARG A 252 14.68 10.51 -27.41
N ILE A 253 14.87 11.22 -26.30
CA ILE A 253 13.77 11.77 -25.50
C ILE A 253 12.99 12.81 -26.30
N ASP A 254 13.65 13.71 -27.04
CA ASP A 254 12.96 14.68 -27.90
C ASP A 254 12.12 13.99 -28.97
N ARG A 255 12.64 12.93 -29.58
CA ARG A 255 11.89 12.12 -30.54
C ARG A 255 10.70 11.40 -29.91
N LEU A 256 10.82 10.97 -28.65
CA LEU A 256 9.75 10.34 -27.89
C LEU A 256 8.68 11.34 -27.46
N ARG A 257 9.07 12.59 -27.15
CA ARG A 257 8.14 13.70 -26.88
C ARG A 257 7.33 14.10 -28.10
N GLN A 258 7.94 14.06 -29.29
CA GLN A 258 7.25 14.34 -30.55
C GLN A 258 6.26 13.24 -30.92
N ASP A 259 6.60 11.99 -30.62
CA ASP A 259 5.81 10.82 -30.98
C ASP A 259 6.16 9.67 -30.03
N ASN A 260 5.30 9.49 -29.04
CA ASN A 260 5.41 8.52 -27.95
C ASN A 260 5.24 7.06 -28.41
N SER A 261 4.73 6.83 -29.63
CA SER A 261 4.59 5.50 -30.20
C SER A 261 5.94 4.92 -30.65
N ARG A 262 6.97 5.77 -30.75
CA ARG A 262 8.29 5.39 -31.24
C ARG A 262 9.05 4.55 -30.24
N THR A 263 9.65 3.48 -30.74
CA THR A 263 10.71 2.76 -30.02
C THR A 263 12.03 3.51 -30.21
N VAL A 264 12.44 4.30 -29.21
CA VAL A 264 13.66 5.11 -29.28
C VAL A 264 14.87 4.45 -28.63
N PHE A 265 14.66 3.44 -27.78
CA PHE A 265 15.74 2.69 -27.13
C PHE A 265 16.16 1.46 -27.94
N THR A 266 17.42 1.02 -27.79
CA THR A 266 18.04 0.01 -28.67
C THR A 266 17.43 -1.37 -28.59
N THR A 267 16.70 -1.69 -27.52
CA THR A 267 16.08 -3.00 -27.33
C THR A 267 14.63 -2.86 -26.91
N LYS A 268 13.78 -3.83 -27.28
CA LYS A 268 12.38 -3.90 -26.84
C LYS A 268 12.27 -3.78 -25.31
N LYS A 269 13.12 -4.52 -24.59
CA LYS A 269 13.15 -4.53 -23.13
C LYS A 269 13.46 -3.16 -22.51
N LEU A 270 14.30 -2.34 -23.12
CA LEU A 270 14.58 -0.98 -22.63
C LEU A 270 13.38 -0.03 -22.84
N ASN A 271 12.68 -0.16 -23.97
CA ASN A 271 11.46 0.61 -24.22
C ASN A 271 10.35 0.22 -23.22
N GLU A 272 10.17 -1.07 -22.97
CA GLU A 272 9.21 -1.56 -21.96
C GLU A 272 9.62 -1.11 -20.55
N ALA A 273 10.89 -1.24 -20.18
CA ALA A 273 11.39 -0.80 -18.87
C ALA A 273 11.13 0.70 -18.63
N PHE A 274 11.35 1.54 -19.65
CA PHE A 274 11.09 2.97 -19.55
C PHE A 274 9.61 3.24 -19.23
N TRP A 275 8.69 2.65 -19.99
CA TRP A 275 7.26 2.88 -19.77
C TRP A 275 6.73 2.26 -18.48
N GLU A 276 7.29 1.14 -18.01
CA GLU A 276 6.95 0.61 -16.68
C GLU A 276 7.41 1.52 -15.55
N LEU A 277 8.60 2.14 -15.67
CA LEU A 277 9.05 3.15 -14.72
C LEU A 277 8.13 4.37 -14.72
N VAL A 278 7.71 4.84 -15.90
CA VAL A 278 6.78 5.99 -16.03
C VAL A 278 5.46 5.70 -15.33
N LYS A 279 4.87 4.52 -15.56
CA LYS A 279 3.63 4.11 -14.89
C LYS A 279 3.78 3.92 -13.38
N GLY A 280 4.98 3.60 -12.90
CA GLY A 280 5.29 3.40 -11.49
C GLY A 280 5.70 4.65 -10.72
N ALA A 281 5.82 5.81 -11.38
CA ALA A 281 6.23 7.06 -10.76
C ALA A 281 5.14 7.78 -9.94
N PRO A 282 3.84 7.81 -10.36
CA PRO A 282 2.80 8.56 -9.64
C PRO A 282 2.55 8.08 -8.21
N LEU A 283 2.59 6.77 -7.97
CA LEU A 283 2.47 6.17 -6.65
C LEU A 283 3.49 5.04 -6.54
N ALA A 284 4.48 5.19 -5.67
CA ALA A 284 5.52 4.20 -5.51
C ALA A 284 4.99 3.05 -4.66
N VAL A 285 4.77 1.90 -5.28
CA VAL A 285 4.33 0.69 -4.56
C VAL A 285 5.48 -0.29 -4.46
N GLY A 286 5.68 -0.79 -3.23
CA GLY A 286 6.68 -1.81 -2.95
C GLY A 286 6.24 -3.23 -3.27
N GLU A 287 7.18 -4.17 -3.15
CA GLU A 287 6.85 -5.60 -3.19
C GLU A 287 6.05 -5.99 -1.95
N THR A 288 4.84 -6.52 -2.14
CA THR A 288 4.04 -7.17 -1.08
C THR A 288 4.40 -8.64 -0.92
#